data_AF-S4Q0A1-F1
#
_entry.id   AF-S4Q0A1-F1
#
_cell.length_a   1.000
_cell.length_b   1.000
_cell.length_c   1.000
_cell.angle_alpha   90.00
_cell.angle_beta   90.00
_cell.angle_gamma   90.00
#
_symmetry.space_group_name_H-M   'P 1'
#
loop_
_entity.id
_entity.type
_entity.pdbx_description
1 polymer ?
#
loop_
_entity_poly.entity_id
_entity_poly.type
_entity_poly.pdbx_seq_one_letter_code
_entity_poly.pdbx_strand_id
1 'polypeptide(L)'
;MGSLDRGVLTGFICRLCSEMHRVVLHIYGEEGIRLCVSEKINRYLSINVSRSDPLPKTICKNCLERLENQHRLVMRIEQAANMLKGQRRARVGRGCYVSMCDNSNSPPHPPIPK
;
A
#
# COMPACT_ATOMS: atom_id res chain seq x y z
N MET A 1 -22.42 -14.47 47.71
CA MET A 1 -21.34 -14.07 46.78
C MET A 1 -21.78 -14.47 45.39
N GLY A 2 -22.15 -13.51 44.54
CA GLY A 2 -22.72 -13.79 43.20
C GLY A 2 -21.63 -14.17 42.20
N SER A 3 -21.85 -15.26 41.46
CA SER A 3 -20.96 -15.69 40.37
C SER A 3 -21.03 -14.73 39.18
N LEU A 4 -19.88 -14.26 38.71
CA LEU A 4 -19.73 -13.49 37.47
C LEU A 4 -19.80 -14.37 36.20
N ASP A 5 -20.10 -15.66 36.33
CA ASP A 5 -20.24 -16.64 35.24
C ASP A 5 -21.25 -16.25 34.16
N ARG A 6 -22.12 -15.26 34.41
CA ARG A 6 -23.10 -14.73 33.44
C ARG A 6 -22.87 -13.26 33.08
N GLY A 7 -21.67 -12.74 33.25
CA GLY A 7 -21.33 -11.39 32.81
C GLY A 7 -21.33 -11.30 31.28
N VAL A 8 -22.37 -10.70 30.69
CA VAL A 8 -22.38 -10.36 29.26
C VAL A 8 -21.24 -9.38 29.01
N LEU A 9 -20.26 -9.79 28.20
CA LEU A 9 -19.25 -8.86 27.69
C LEU A 9 -19.98 -7.76 26.90
N THR A 10 -19.93 -6.52 27.35
CA THR A 10 -20.43 -5.38 26.59
C THR A 10 -19.39 -4.98 25.55
N GLY A 11 -19.72 -5.10 24.27
CA GLY A 11 -18.80 -4.79 23.19
C GLY A 11 -19.48 -4.79 21.83
N PHE A 12 -18.72 -4.39 20.82
CA PHE A 12 -19.14 -4.35 19.43
C PHE A 12 -18.34 -5.36 18.61
N ILE A 13 -18.98 -5.91 17.57
CA ILE A 13 -18.33 -6.87 16.68
C ILE A 13 -17.46 -6.10 15.67
N CYS A 14 -16.21 -6.52 15.49
CA CYS A 14 -15.33 -5.95 14.48
C CYS A 14 -15.65 -6.54 13.09
N ARG A 15 -15.73 -5.67 12.08
CA ARG A 15 -15.99 -6.04 10.68
C ARG A 15 -14.93 -6.96 10.07
N LEU A 16 -13.69 -6.86 10.50
CA LEU A 16 -12.56 -7.57 9.88
C LEU A 16 -12.25 -8.93 10.55
N CYS A 17 -12.28 -9.01 11.87
CA CYS A 17 -12.01 -10.26 12.59
C CYS A 17 -13.27 -10.97 13.10
N SER A 18 -14.45 -10.34 13.04
CA SER A 18 -15.71 -10.88 13.57
C SER A 18 -15.72 -11.18 15.08
N GLU A 19 -14.70 -10.72 15.82
CA GLU A 19 -14.62 -10.82 17.27
C GLU A 19 -15.27 -9.62 17.96
N MET A 20 -15.67 -9.81 19.21
CA MET A 20 -16.26 -8.75 20.03
C MET A 20 -15.19 -7.98 20.79
N HIS A 21 -15.22 -6.66 20.67
CA HIS A 21 -14.27 -5.77 21.33
C HIS A 21 -14.98 -4.68 22.12
N ARG A 22 -14.44 -4.35 23.30
CA ARG A 22 -14.93 -3.23 24.12
C ARG A 22 -14.67 -1.87 23.49
N VAL A 23 -13.59 -1.76 22.72
CA VAL A 23 -13.17 -0.53 22.05
C VAL A 23 -13.09 -0.79 20.55
N VAL A 24 -13.94 -0.08 19.82
CA VAL A 24 -14.02 -0.10 18.36
C VAL A 24 -14.12 1.32 17.82
N LEU A 25 -13.77 1.48 16.56
CA LEU A 25 -13.93 2.71 15.79
C LEU A 25 -15.03 2.50 14.74
N HIS A 26 -15.89 3.50 14.54
CA HIS A 26 -16.89 3.47 13.47
C HIS A 26 -16.25 3.78 12.12
N ILE A 27 -16.39 2.88 11.15
CA ILE A 27 -15.79 2.99 9.80
C ILE A 27 -16.24 4.27 9.09
N TYR A 28 -17.49 4.70 9.30
CA TYR A 28 -18.06 5.92 8.74
C TYR A 28 -18.28 7.04 9.78
N GLY A 29 -17.71 6.90 10.98
CA GLY A 29 -17.64 7.98 11.94
C GLY A 29 -16.55 8.99 11.58
N GLU A 30 -16.45 10.08 12.34
CA GLU A 30 -15.47 11.15 12.10
C GLU A 30 -14.04 10.62 11.92
N GLU A 31 -13.55 9.84 12.89
CA GLU A 31 -12.21 9.26 12.82
C GLU A 31 -12.04 8.25 11.67
N GLY A 32 -13.08 7.46 11.37
CA GLY A 32 -13.04 6.50 10.27
C GLY A 32 -12.96 7.18 8.89
N ILE A 33 -13.66 8.30 8.75
CA ILE A 33 -13.60 9.16 7.56
C ILE A 33 -12.23 9.83 7.48
N ARG A 34 -11.72 10.40 8.58
CA ARG A 34 -10.41 11.06 8.64
C ARG A 34 -9.26 10.12 8.25
N LEU A 35 -9.37 8.85 8.60
CA LEU A 35 -8.38 7.81 8.27
C LEU A 35 -8.66 7.11 6.93
N CYS A 36 -9.74 7.46 6.22
CA CYS A 36 -10.21 6.81 5.00
C CYS A 36 -10.31 5.27 5.13
N VAL A 37 -10.82 4.78 6.26
CA VAL A 37 -10.84 3.34 6.59
C VAL A 37 -11.59 2.52 5.54
N SER A 38 -12.76 2.99 5.11
CA SER A 38 -13.58 2.30 4.09
C SER A 38 -12.85 2.15 2.76
N GLU A 39 -12.18 3.21 2.31
CA GLU A 39 -11.40 3.18 1.07
C GLU A 39 -10.24 2.19 1.17
N LYS A 40 -9.50 2.21 2.28
CA LYS A 40 -8.38 1.29 2.51
C LYS A 40 -8.84 -0.17 2.55
N ILE A 41 -9.96 -0.46 3.21
CA ILE A 41 -10.55 -1.82 3.22
C ILE A 41 -10.85 -2.26 1.79
N ASN A 42 -11.59 -1.46 1.02
CA ASN A 42 -12.01 -1.80 -0.34
C ASN A 42 -10.84 -1.90 -1.32
N ARG A 43 -9.74 -1.19 -1.05
CA ARG A 43 -8.53 -1.20 -1.88
C ARG A 43 -7.63 -2.39 -1.60
N TYR A 44 -7.48 -2.78 -0.33
CA TYR A 44 -6.45 -3.73 0.09
C TYR A 44 -6.97 -5.11 0.47
N LEU A 45 -8.26 -5.23 0.78
CA LEU A 45 -8.89 -6.48 1.16
C LEU A 45 -9.91 -6.89 0.08
N SER A 46 -10.14 -8.18 -0.06
CA SER A 46 -11.11 -8.73 -1.02
C SER A 46 -12.57 -8.60 -0.59
N ILE A 47 -12.88 -7.64 0.28
CA ILE A 47 -14.23 -7.38 0.78
C ILE A 47 -14.60 -5.93 0.45
N ASN A 48 -15.90 -5.69 0.26
CA ASN A 48 -16.43 -4.35 0.08
C ASN A 48 -17.20 -3.91 1.33
N VAL A 49 -16.95 -2.70 1.79
CA VAL A 49 -17.73 -2.02 2.82
C VAL A 49 -18.40 -0.80 2.21
N SER A 50 -19.71 -0.69 2.46
CA SER A 50 -20.53 0.47 2.05
C SER A 50 -21.36 1.01 3.23
N ARG A 51 -21.86 2.26 3.11
CA ARG A 51 -22.76 2.83 4.11
C ARG A 51 -24.08 2.07 4.21
N SER A 52 -24.52 1.45 3.13
CA SER A 52 -25.76 0.64 3.06
C SER A 52 -25.58 -0.81 3.53
N ASP A 53 -24.37 -1.20 3.95
CA ASP A 53 -24.06 -2.58 4.35
C ASP A 53 -24.84 -3.02 5.61
N PRO A 54 -25.46 -4.21 5.64
CA PRO A 54 -26.26 -4.67 6.78
C PRO A 54 -25.42 -5.17 7.97
N LEU A 55 -24.10 -5.29 7.83
CA LEU A 55 -23.20 -5.87 8.82
C LEU A 55 -22.52 -4.78 9.68
N PRO A 56 -21.83 -5.15 10.78
CA PRO A 56 -21.28 -4.20 11.73
C PRO A 56 -20.34 -3.17 11.07
N LYS A 57 -20.59 -1.88 11.32
CA LYS A 57 -19.82 -0.76 10.76
C LYS A 57 -18.68 -0.31 11.68
N THR A 58 -18.12 -1.26 12.43
CA THR A 58 -17.13 -1.06 13.49
C THR A 58 -15.86 -1.85 13.21
N ILE A 59 -14.71 -1.28 13.54
CA ILE A 59 -13.39 -1.92 13.40
C ILE A 59 -12.64 -1.84 14.73
N CYS A 60 -12.00 -2.93 15.16
CA CYS A 60 -11.19 -2.91 16.38
C CYS A 60 -9.80 -2.33 16.11
N LYS A 61 -9.11 -1.92 17.18
CA LYS A 61 -7.79 -1.27 17.10
C LYS A 61 -6.74 -2.12 16.36
N ASN A 62 -6.69 -3.43 16.64
CA ASN A 62 -5.71 -4.33 16.02
C ASN A 62 -5.94 -4.42 14.50
N CYS A 63 -7.19 -4.60 14.08
CA CYS A 63 -7.55 -4.65 12.68
C CYS A 63 -7.25 -3.33 11.95
N LEU A 64 -7.49 -2.19 12.59
CA LEU A 64 -7.14 -0.88 12.03
C LEU A 64 -5.62 -0.72 11.85
N GLU A 65 -4.83 -1.09 12.87
CA GLU A 65 -3.37 -1.01 12.80
C GLU A 65 -2.79 -1.89 11.67
N ARG A 66 -3.31 -3.11 11.52
CA ARG A 66 -2.92 -4.01 10.43
C ARG A 66 -3.24 -3.41 9.06
N LEU A 67 -4.41 -2.79 8.92
CA LEU A 67 -4.82 -2.12 7.68
C LEU A 67 -3.89 -0.92 7.35
N GLU A 68 -3.55 -0.10 8.33
CA GLU A 68 -2.61 1.01 8.16
C GLU A 68 -1.20 0.52 7.79
N ASN A 69 -0.74 -0.56 8.40
CA ASN A 69 0.56 -1.15 8.07
C ASN A 69 0.59 -1.68 6.62
N GLN A 70 -0.49 -2.32 6.18
CA GLN A 70 -0.63 -2.76 4.79
C GLN A 70 -0.63 -1.58 3.81
N HIS A 71 -1.37 -0.51 4.13
CA HIS A 71 -1.38 0.72 3.34
C HIS A 71 0.05 1.30 3.21
N ARG A 72 0.76 1.45 4.33
CA ARG A 72 2.14 1.96 4.34
C ARG A 72 3.08 1.09 3.51
N LEU A 73 2.96 -0.23 3.60
CA LEU A 73 3.78 -1.17 2.84
C LEU A 73 3.55 -0.99 1.33
N VAL A 74 2.28 -0.98 0.89
CA VAL A 74 1.94 -0.81 -0.53
C VAL A 74 2.45 0.52 -1.06
N MET A 75 2.24 1.62 -0.33
CA MET A 75 2.74 2.95 -0.74
C MET A 75 4.26 2.96 -0.94
N ARG A 76 5.02 2.26 -0.10
CA ARG A 76 6.48 2.13 -0.24
C ARG A 76 6.87 1.31 -1.45
N ILE A 77 6.17 0.20 -1.70
CA ILE A 77 6.40 -0.65 -2.87
C ILE A 77 6.13 0.15 -4.17
N GLU A 78 5.01 0.87 -4.22
CA GLU A 78 4.65 1.71 -5.37
C GLU A 78 5.68 2.83 -5.60
N GLN A 79 6.12 3.50 -4.53
CA GLN A 79 7.17 4.51 -4.60
C GLN A 79 8.47 3.94 -5.20
N ALA A 80 8.94 2.81 -4.67
CA ALA A 80 10.14 2.14 -5.17
C ALA A 80 9.97 1.70 -6.64
N ALA A 81 8.83 1.12 -6.99
CA ALA A 81 8.53 0.70 -8.36
C ALA A 81 8.52 1.90 -9.34
N ASN A 82 7.98 3.05 -8.92
CA ASN A 82 7.97 4.27 -9.74
C ASN A 82 9.38 4.81 -9.96
N MET A 83 10.25 4.78 -8.94
CA MET A 83 11.66 5.15 -9.09
C MET A 83 12.38 4.24 -10.09
N LEU A 84 12.15 2.92 -10.01
CA LEU A 84 12.73 1.95 -10.95
C LEU A 84 12.23 2.14 -12.40
N LYS A 85 10.94 2.46 -12.58
CA LYS A 85 10.35 2.78 -13.90
C LYS A 85 10.97 4.05 -14.50
N GLY A 86 11.21 5.08 -13.68
CA GLY A 86 11.88 6.31 -14.10
C GLY A 86 13.32 6.07 -14.58
N GLN A 87 14.07 5.23 -13.87
CA GLN A 87 15.43 4.85 -14.28
C GLN A 87 15.47 4.05 -15.60
N ARG A 88 14.49 3.17 -15.84
CA ARG A 88 14.37 2.48 -17.14
C ARG A 88 14.17 3.45 -18.30
N ARG A 89 13.33 4.48 -18.15
CA ARG A 89 13.13 5.52 -19.18
C ARG A 89 14.41 6.33 -19.46
N ALA A 90 15.17 6.67 -18.41
CA ALA A 90 16.45 7.37 -18.55
C ALA A 90 17.56 6.54 -19.22
N ARG A 91 17.48 5.20 -19.16
CA ARG A 91 18.38 4.30 -19.91
C ARG A 91 17.96 4.13 -21.37
N VAL A 92 16.66 4.03 -21.66
CA VAL A 92 16.17 3.94 -23.05
C VAL A 92 16.45 5.22 -23.84
N GLY A 93 16.44 6.40 -23.19
CA GLY A 93 16.86 7.67 -23.80
C GLY A 93 18.37 7.86 -23.99
N ARG A 94 19.20 6.92 -23.51
CA ARG A 94 20.66 6.91 -23.71
C ARG A 94 21.12 5.75 -24.59
N GLY A 95 20.21 5.12 -25.32
CA GLY A 95 20.50 4.07 -26.30
C GLY A 95 20.54 4.60 -27.72
N CYS A 96 21.41 5.56 -28.04
CA CYS A 96 21.77 5.86 -29.43
C CYS A 96 23.16 6.54 -29.52
N TYR A 97 24.20 5.80 -29.13
CA TYR A 97 25.53 5.78 -29.77
C TYR A 97 26.43 4.85 -28.95
N VAL A 98 26.41 3.54 -29.21
CA VAL A 98 27.59 2.72 -28.87
C VAL A 98 27.90 1.92 -30.10
N SER A 99 29.04 2.29 -30.67
CA SER A 99 29.64 1.85 -31.91
C SER A 99 29.66 0.34 -32.08
N MET A 100 29.44 -0.10 -33.32
CA MET A 100 30.01 -1.35 -33.80
C MET A 100 31.54 -1.21 -33.75
N CYS A 101 32.21 -2.08 -32.99
CA CYS A 101 33.65 -2.28 -33.16
C CYS A 101 33.87 -3.68 -33.72
N ASP A 102 33.88 -3.76 -35.04
CA ASP A 102 34.54 -4.86 -35.73
C ASP A 102 36.06 -4.60 -35.73
N ASN A 103 36.77 -5.60 -35.23
CA ASN A 103 38.22 -5.63 -35.07
C ASN A 103 38.89 -5.84 -36.42
N SER A 104 39.60 -4.84 -36.96
CA SER A 104 40.59 -5.01 -38.04
C SER A 104 41.55 -3.81 -38.13
N ASN A 105 42.68 -3.95 -37.44
CA ASN A 105 44.07 -3.58 -37.83
C ASN A 105 44.40 -2.22 -38.53
N SER A 106 45.30 -1.48 -37.87
CA SER A 106 46.33 -0.50 -38.33
C SER A 106 46.01 1.02 -38.36
N PRO A 107 46.99 1.91 -37.99
CA PRO A 107 46.78 3.34 -37.77
C PRO A 107 47.24 4.25 -38.94
N PRO A 108 46.71 5.49 -39.07
CA PRO A 108 47.61 6.60 -39.43
C PRO A 108 47.35 7.94 -38.69
N HIS A 109 48.39 8.76 -38.73
CA HIS A 109 48.69 10.02 -38.03
C HIS A 109 47.71 11.20 -38.23
N PRO A 110 47.78 12.25 -37.37
CA PRO A 110 46.96 13.46 -37.47
C PRO A 110 47.52 14.50 -38.47
N PRO A 111 46.65 15.25 -39.20
CA PRO A 111 47.07 16.44 -39.93
C PRO A 111 46.90 17.74 -39.10
N ILE A 112 47.87 18.62 -39.26
CA ILE A 112 47.96 19.99 -38.71
C ILE A 112 47.13 20.94 -39.59
N PRO A 113 46.38 21.92 -39.03
CA PRO A 113 45.93 23.08 -39.80
C PRO A 113 46.74 24.34 -39.48
N LYS A 114 46.93 25.14 -40.53
CA LYS A 114 47.65 26.41 -40.63
C LYS A 114 46.91 27.58 -40.00
#